data_AF-A0A9D7GPJ8-F1
#
_entry.id   AF-A0A9D7GPJ8-F1
#
_cell.length_a   1.000
_cell.length_b   1.000
_cell.length_c   1.000
_cell.angle_alpha   90.00
_cell.angle_beta   90.00
_cell.angle_gamma   90.00
#
_symmetry.space_group_name_H-M   'P 1'
#
loop_
_entity.id
_entity.type
_entity.pdbx_description
1 polymer ?
#
loop_
_entity_poly.entity_id
_entity_poly.type
_entity_poly.pdbx_seq_one_letter_code
_entity_poly.pdbx_strand_id
1 'polypeptide(L)'
;MEKSIKDIFVFDVDGTLLPPSGNKFDEESKTALTSVSKYGDVILASARPLQGIENLFLKEEIKINHIIALNGALTATENKISKRFPIASGIVNYFISNSNAFNNLWFFTENVWYSSNLNSKEYSVERNAVSFDAVSMDNYQQESVLKITIVSKSEINSTIQQLKSISEEIEITTSNDSYFEIQSNKTNKFWQAKNCLLIQMFGFFLLVIQTMILNF
;
A
#
# COMPACT_ATOMS: atom_id res chain seq x y z
N MET A 1 -31.77 16.54 13.61
CA MET A 1 -30.87 15.50 14.18
C MET A 1 -29.45 15.92 13.87
N GLU A 2 -28.69 16.36 14.87
CA GLU A 2 -27.23 16.52 14.71
C GLU A 2 -26.66 15.13 14.42
N LYS A 3 -26.11 14.95 13.22
CA LYS A 3 -25.45 13.70 12.87
C LYS A 3 -24.05 13.78 13.47
N SER A 4 -23.75 12.88 14.41
CA SER A 4 -22.45 12.85 15.09
C SER A 4 -21.32 12.75 14.06
N ILE A 5 -20.22 13.46 14.32
CA ILE A 5 -18.97 13.24 13.60
C ILE A 5 -18.68 11.74 13.69
N LYS A 6 -18.53 11.10 12.53
CA LYS A 6 -18.28 9.67 12.47
C LYS A 6 -16.83 9.44 12.92
N ASP A 7 -16.63 8.54 13.89
CA ASP A 7 -15.28 8.20 14.34
C ASP A 7 -14.49 7.54 13.20
N ILE A 8 -13.17 7.64 13.25
CA ILE A 8 -12.29 7.02 12.26
C ILE A 8 -11.23 6.20 12.97
N PHE A 9 -11.21 4.91 12.65
CA PHE A 9 -10.30 3.94 13.23
C PHE A 9 -9.26 3.54 12.19
N VAL A 10 -7.99 3.82 12.48
CA VAL A 10 -6.87 3.52 11.60
C VAL A 10 -6.04 2.41 12.22
N PHE A 11 -5.86 1.31 11.50
CA PHE A 11 -5.09 0.17 11.96
C PHE A 11 -3.93 -0.09 11.01
N ASP A 12 -2.74 -0.27 11.57
CA ASP A 12 -1.69 -1.01 10.87
C ASP A 12 -2.09 -2.49 10.77
N VAL A 13 -1.50 -3.22 9.83
CA VAL A 13 -1.89 -4.60 9.55
C VAL A 13 -0.88 -5.58 10.13
N ASP A 14 0.33 -5.60 9.58
CA ASP A 14 1.38 -6.53 9.99
C ASP A 14 1.88 -6.20 11.41
N GLY A 15 1.89 -7.19 12.31
CA GLY A 15 2.28 -6.99 13.71
C GLY A 15 1.26 -6.25 14.58
N THR A 16 0.08 -5.90 14.02
CA THR A 16 -1.02 -5.28 14.75
C THR A 16 -2.30 -6.11 14.67
N LEU A 17 -2.85 -6.31 13.45
CA LEU A 17 -4.06 -7.10 13.19
C LEU A 17 -3.76 -8.50 12.67
N LEU A 18 -2.55 -8.74 12.16
CA LEU A 18 -2.14 -10.07 11.72
C LEU A 18 -1.37 -10.79 12.82
N PRO A 19 -1.70 -12.07 13.09
CA PRO A 19 -0.88 -12.88 13.97
C PRO A 19 0.51 -13.11 13.33
N PRO A 20 1.57 -13.36 14.13
CA PRO A 20 2.96 -13.38 13.65
C PRO A 20 3.29 -14.33 12.48
N SER A 21 2.46 -15.35 12.25
CA SER A 21 2.59 -16.32 11.15
C SER A 21 1.36 -16.36 10.23
N GLY A 22 0.45 -15.40 10.37
CA GLY A 22 -0.81 -15.37 9.64
C GLY A 22 -0.72 -14.67 8.30
N ASN A 23 -1.46 -15.21 7.32
CA ASN A 23 -1.77 -14.57 6.05
C ASN A 23 -3.27 -14.23 5.92
N LYS A 24 -4.00 -14.30 7.05
CA LYS A 24 -5.43 -14.00 7.19
C LYS A 24 -5.68 -13.38 8.57
N PHE A 25 -6.72 -12.57 8.69
CA PHE A 25 -7.22 -12.15 9.99
C PHE A 25 -7.84 -13.33 10.74
N ASP A 26 -7.53 -13.43 12.02
CA ASP A 26 -8.18 -14.36 12.94
C ASP A 26 -9.53 -13.83 13.42
N GLU A 27 -10.27 -14.67 14.15
CA GLU A 27 -11.61 -14.31 14.63
C GLU A 27 -11.60 -13.14 15.62
N GLU A 28 -10.51 -12.95 16.37
CA GLU A 28 -10.36 -11.81 17.28
C GLU A 28 -10.26 -10.50 16.48
N SER A 29 -9.39 -10.45 15.47
CA SER A 29 -9.21 -9.30 14.59
C SER A 29 -10.49 -8.99 13.82
N LYS A 30 -11.15 -10.01 13.28
CA LYS A 30 -12.46 -9.87 12.61
C LYS A 30 -13.52 -9.28 13.55
N THR A 31 -13.59 -9.78 14.78
CA THR A 31 -14.54 -9.31 15.79
C THR A 31 -14.26 -7.85 16.17
N ALA A 32 -12.99 -7.48 16.37
CA ALA A 32 -12.60 -6.12 16.68
C ALA A 32 -12.97 -5.15 15.54
N LEU A 33 -12.58 -5.47 14.30
CA LEU A 33 -12.87 -4.65 13.12
C LEU A 33 -14.38 -4.51 12.88
N THR A 34 -15.13 -5.60 13.01
CA THR A 34 -16.60 -5.59 12.90
C THR A 34 -17.22 -4.71 13.97
N SER A 35 -16.71 -4.77 15.20
CA SER A 35 -17.23 -3.99 16.32
C SER A 35 -17.00 -2.49 16.14
N VAL A 36 -15.78 -2.08 15.77
CA VAL A 36 -15.47 -0.65 15.58
C VAL A 36 -16.15 -0.06 14.33
N SER A 37 -16.38 -0.86 13.29
CA SER A 37 -17.11 -0.43 12.08
C SER A 37 -18.57 0.03 12.35
N LYS A 38 -19.14 -0.35 13.50
CA LYS A 38 -20.47 0.12 13.94
C LYS A 38 -20.45 1.57 14.42
N TYR A 39 -19.29 2.06 14.85
CA TYR A 39 -19.12 3.40 15.42
C TYR A 39 -18.48 4.37 14.42
N GLY A 40 -17.71 3.84 13.47
CA GLY A 40 -16.88 4.68 12.61
C GLY A 40 -16.45 4.00 11.32
N ASP A 41 -15.71 4.77 10.53
CA ASP A 41 -15.07 4.23 9.34
C ASP A 41 -13.74 3.59 9.68
N VAL A 42 -13.44 2.47 9.02
CA VAL A 42 -12.24 1.68 9.25
C VAL A 42 -11.26 1.90 8.10
N ILE A 43 -10.02 2.22 8.45
CA ILE A 43 -8.90 2.37 7.54
C ILE A 43 -7.85 1.31 7.87
N LEU A 44 -7.52 0.47 6.89
CA LEU A 44 -6.35 -0.41 6.96
C LEU A 44 -5.17 0.26 6.29
N ALA A 45 -4.03 0.37 6.98
CA ALA A 45 -2.80 0.93 6.43
C ALA A 45 -1.66 -0.08 6.52
N SER A 46 -1.03 -0.43 5.39
CA SER A 46 0.02 -1.47 5.37
C SER A 46 1.09 -1.21 4.32
N ALA A 47 2.25 -1.83 4.50
CA ALA A 47 3.30 -1.93 3.48
C ALA A 47 2.94 -2.92 2.36
N ARG A 48 1.96 -3.80 2.62
CA ARG A 48 1.44 -4.78 1.66
C ARG A 48 0.86 -4.10 0.42
N PRO A 49 0.91 -4.75 -0.76
CA PRO A 49 0.14 -4.35 -1.93
C PRO A 49 -1.37 -4.47 -1.66
N LEU A 50 -2.19 -3.74 -2.42
CA LEU A 50 -3.64 -3.69 -2.21
C LEU A 50 -4.27 -5.08 -2.20
N GLN A 51 -3.98 -5.90 -3.22
CA GLN A 51 -4.46 -7.27 -3.30
C GLN A 51 -4.02 -8.11 -2.08
N GLY A 52 -2.80 -7.87 -1.57
CA GLY A 52 -2.30 -8.56 -0.38
C GLY A 52 -3.04 -8.18 0.91
N ILE A 53 -3.65 -7.00 0.98
CA ILE A 53 -4.52 -6.58 2.09
C ILE A 53 -5.93 -7.15 1.89
N GLU A 54 -6.47 -7.05 0.68
CA GLU A 54 -7.79 -7.61 0.35
C GLU A 54 -7.85 -9.12 0.54
N ASN A 55 -6.73 -9.81 0.34
CA ASN A 55 -6.61 -11.24 0.61
C ASN A 55 -6.69 -11.59 2.09
N LEU A 56 -6.65 -10.66 3.03
CA LEU A 56 -6.65 -10.98 4.47
C LEU A 56 -8.01 -11.37 5.02
N PHE A 57 -9.10 -10.96 4.35
CA PHE A 57 -10.48 -11.12 4.80
C PHE A 57 -11.42 -11.26 3.60
N LEU A 58 -12.62 -11.78 3.81
CA LEU A 58 -13.67 -11.72 2.80
C LEU A 58 -14.44 -10.40 2.94
N LYS A 59 -14.77 -9.74 1.82
CA LYS A 59 -15.42 -8.41 1.83
C LYS A 59 -16.80 -8.45 2.50
N GLU A 60 -17.42 -9.62 2.55
CA GLU A 60 -18.70 -9.87 3.20
C GLU A 60 -18.58 -10.00 4.72
N GLU A 61 -17.39 -10.33 5.25
CA GLU A 61 -17.15 -10.52 6.68
C GLU A 61 -16.95 -9.19 7.41
N ILE A 62 -16.25 -8.24 6.81
CA ILE A 62 -15.80 -7.01 7.47
C ILE A 62 -15.98 -5.82 6.55
N LYS A 63 -16.60 -4.76 7.07
CA LYS A 63 -16.67 -3.47 6.40
C LYS A 63 -15.36 -2.68 6.59
N ILE A 64 -14.61 -2.53 5.50
CA ILE A 64 -13.44 -1.64 5.43
C ILE A 64 -13.76 -0.49 4.47
N ASN A 65 -13.61 0.75 4.94
CA ASN A 65 -13.94 1.93 4.16
C ASN A 65 -12.79 2.38 3.27
N HIS A 66 -11.58 2.34 3.82
CA HIS A 66 -10.37 2.79 3.14
C HIS A 66 -9.23 1.79 3.32
N ILE A 67 -8.43 1.63 2.27
CA ILE A 67 -7.18 0.88 2.30
C ILE A 67 -6.05 1.80 1.84
N ILE A 68 -4.98 1.84 2.63
CA ILE A 68 -3.74 2.53 2.34
C ILE A 68 -2.68 1.44 2.16
N ALA A 69 -2.36 1.14 0.91
CA ALA A 69 -1.42 0.10 0.53
C ALA A 69 -0.03 0.69 0.20
N LEU A 70 0.99 -0.17 0.17
CA LEU A 70 2.36 0.18 -0.21
C LEU A 70 2.87 1.41 0.55
N ASN A 71 2.71 1.41 1.89
CA ASN A 71 3.09 2.50 2.79
C ASN A 71 2.45 3.86 2.48
N GLY A 72 1.36 3.88 1.70
CA GLY A 72 0.67 5.09 1.27
C GLY A 72 0.96 5.51 -0.16
N ALA A 73 1.64 4.68 -0.97
CA ALA A 73 1.75 4.90 -2.41
C ALA A 73 0.43 4.68 -3.16
N LEU A 74 -0.49 3.90 -2.57
CA LEU A 74 -1.79 3.59 -3.15
C LEU A 74 -2.88 3.74 -2.09
N THR A 75 -3.97 4.42 -2.43
CA THR A 75 -5.16 4.51 -1.57
C THR A 75 -6.39 4.06 -2.33
N ALA A 76 -7.22 3.24 -1.70
CA ALA A 76 -8.51 2.82 -2.20
C ALA A 76 -9.62 3.21 -1.22
N THR A 77 -10.79 3.57 -1.73
CA THR A 77 -12.01 3.87 -0.97
C THR A 77 -13.15 3.06 -1.54
N GLU A 78 -13.83 2.26 -0.73
CA GLU A 78 -14.92 1.38 -1.17
C GLU A 78 -14.54 0.55 -2.43
N ASN A 79 -13.32 -0.01 -2.43
CA ASN A 79 -12.75 -0.79 -3.54
C ASN A 79 -12.46 -0.01 -4.84
N LYS A 80 -12.45 1.32 -4.81
CA LYS A 80 -12.02 2.16 -5.95
C LYS A 80 -10.73 2.88 -5.60
N ILE A 81 -9.76 2.86 -6.51
CA ILE A 81 -8.52 3.60 -6.31
C ILE A 81 -8.81 5.10 -6.28
N SER A 82 -8.43 5.76 -5.20
CA SER A 82 -8.60 7.19 -5.01
C SER A 82 -7.32 7.98 -5.26
N LYS A 83 -6.13 7.43 -4.94
CA LYS A 83 -4.83 8.09 -5.13
C LYS A 83 -3.71 7.11 -5.46
N ARG A 84 -2.73 7.60 -6.22
CA ARG A 84 -1.47 6.92 -6.59
C ARG A 84 -0.32 7.90 -6.46
N PHE A 85 0.83 7.45 -5.98
CA PHE A 85 2.08 8.21 -5.91
C PHE A 85 3.20 7.39 -6.56
N PRO A 86 3.31 7.44 -7.90
CA PRO A 86 4.28 6.64 -8.61
C PRO A 86 5.71 7.14 -8.39
N ILE A 87 6.64 6.21 -8.51
CA ILE A 87 8.07 6.51 -8.55
C ILE A 87 8.39 7.17 -9.89
N ALA A 88 9.28 8.16 -9.88
CA ALA A 88 9.73 8.84 -11.08
C ALA A 88 10.31 7.84 -12.09
N SER A 89 9.96 7.99 -13.37
CA SER A 89 10.38 7.06 -14.44
C SER A 89 11.90 6.92 -14.57
N GLY A 90 12.67 7.97 -14.27
CA GLY A 90 14.14 7.89 -14.26
C GLY A 90 14.69 6.85 -13.28
N ILE A 91 14.06 6.70 -12.12
CA ILE A 91 14.43 5.69 -11.11
C ILE A 91 14.03 4.30 -11.59
N VAL A 92 12.83 4.15 -12.15
CA VAL A 92 12.36 2.87 -12.71
C VAL A 92 13.28 2.42 -13.85
N ASN A 93 13.63 3.32 -14.76
CA ASN A 93 14.53 3.06 -15.88
C ASN A 93 15.92 2.65 -15.40
N TYR A 94 16.44 3.29 -14.35
CA TYR A 94 17.71 2.87 -13.74
C TYR A 94 17.67 1.39 -13.33
N PHE A 95 16.59 0.95 -12.66
CA PHE A 95 16.46 -0.45 -12.25
C PHE A 95 16.28 -1.41 -13.41
N ILE A 96 15.56 -1.02 -14.46
CA ILE A 96 15.42 -1.83 -15.68
C ILE A 96 16.78 -2.00 -16.36
N SER A 97 17.54 -0.92 -16.52
CA SER A 97 18.87 -0.96 -17.16
C SER A 97 19.92 -1.70 -16.33
N ASN A 98 19.73 -1.80 -15.02
CA ASN A 98 20.67 -2.43 -14.08
C ASN A 98 20.07 -3.67 -13.39
N SER A 99 19.04 -4.30 -13.96
CA SER A 99 18.29 -5.39 -13.31
C SER A 99 19.18 -6.57 -12.91
N ASN A 100 20.17 -6.90 -13.74
CA ASN A 100 21.14 -7.97 -13.49
C ASN A 100 22.03 -7.74 -12.25
N ALA A 101 22.10 -6.51 -11.73
CA ALA A 101 22.84 -6.20 -10.50
C ALA A 101 22.07 -6.61 -9.23
N PHE A 102 20.79 -6.97 -9.34
CA PHE A 102 19.91 -7.24 -8.21
C PHE A 102 19.28 -8.63 -8.32
N ASN A 103 19.67 -9.54 -7.43
CA ASN A 103 19.14 -10.91 -7.45
C ASN A 103 17.63 -10.97 -7.12
N ASN A 104 17.17 -10.14 -6.19
CA ASN A 104 15.76 -10.01 -5.80
C ASN A 104 15.34 -8.54 -5.93
N LEU A 105 14.84 -8.17 -7.11
CA LEU A 105 14.28 -6.87 -7.43
C LEU A 105 12.79 -7.05 -7.71
N TRP A 106 11.97 -6.29 -6.99
CA TRP A 106 10.52 -6.36 -7.11
C TRP A 106 9.94 -4.99 -7.47
N PHE A 107 9.02 -4.97 -8.43
CA PHE A 107 8.20 -3.80 -8.73
C PHE A 107 6.76 -4.09 -8.29
N PHE A 108 6.19 -3.18 -7.52
CA PHE A 108 4.77 -3.21 -7.21
C PHE A 108 4.09 -2.08 -7.97
N THR A 109 3.17 -2.45 -8.85
CA THR A 109 2.23 -1.53 -9.50
C THR A 109 0.91 -1.53 -8.72
N GLU A 110 -0.13 -0.94 -9.28
CA GLU A 110 -1.47 -1.01 -8.70
C GLU A 110 -2.00 -2.44 -8.60
N ASN A 111 -1.77 -3.24 -9.64
CA ASN A 111 -2.43 -4.53 -9.83
C ASN A 111 -1.44 -5.70 -9.92
N VAL A 112 -0.14 -5.43 -10.12
CA VAL A 112 0.85 -6.47 -10.39
C VAL A 112 2.05 -6.30 -9.48
N TRP A 113 2.51 -7.43 -8.95
CA TRP A 113 3.82 -7.56 -8.36
C TRP A 113 4.73 -8.26 -9.37
N TYR A 114 5.78 -7.60 -9.80
CA TYR A 114 6.82 -8.19 -10.64
C TYR A 114 8.01 -8.58 -9.80
N SER A 115 8.64 -9.72 -10.11
CA SER A 115 9.86 -10.18 -9.47
C SER A 115 10.91 -10.57 -10.51
N SER A 116 12.16 -10.17 -10.27
CA SER A 116 13.31 -10.63 -11.05
C SER A 116 13.67 -12.10 -10.79
N ASN A 117 13.18 -12.68 -9.69
CA ASN A 117 13.49 -14.06 -9.31
C ASN A 117 12.30 -14.72 -8.59
N LEU A 118 11.56 -15.53 -9.34
CA LEU A 118 10.41 -16.30 -8.83
C LEU A 118 10.79 -17.60 -8.13
N ASN A 119 12.09 -17.92 -8.06
CA ASN A 119 12.60 -19.15 -7.43
C ASN A 119 13.32 -18.87 -6.10
N SER A 120 13.39 -17.60 -5.67
CA SER A 120 14.10 -17.25 -4.45
C SER A 120 13.32 -17.60 -3.19
N LYS A 121 14.06 -17.77 -2.09
CA LYS A 121 13.46 -17.99 -0.77
C LYS A 121 12.67 -16.75 -0.35
N GLU A 122 13.21 -15.57 -0.63
CA GLU A 122 12.60 -14.27 -0.30
C GLU A 122 11.25 -14.12 -1.01
N TYR A 123 11.19 -14.45 -2.31
CA TYR A 123 9.92 -14.48 -3.05
C TYR A 123 8.92 -15.44 -2.41
N SER A 124 9.35 -16.66 -2.07
CA SER A 124 8.48 -17.67 -1.47
C SER A 124 7.88 -17.21 -0.13
N VAL A 125 8.68 -16.52 0.69
CA VAL A 125 8.23 -15.95 1.97
C VAL A 125 7.21 -14.84 1.72
N GLU A 126 7.52 -13.88 0.85
CA GLU A 126 6.64 -12.75 0.56
C GLU A 126 5.32 -13.23 -0.05
N ARG A 127 5.37 -14.14 -1.03
CA ARG A 127 4.20 -14.77 -1.67
C ARG A 127 3.26 -15.38 -0.64
N ASN A 128 3.80 -16.10 0.34
CA ASN A 128 2.99 -16.69 1.40
C ASN A 128 2.38 -15.60 2.30
N ALA A 129 3.14 -14.54 2.61
CA ALA A 129 2.65 -13.43 3.41
C ALA A 129 1.48 -12.71 2.72
N VAL A 130 1.63 -12.33 1.45
CA VAL A 130 0.63 -11.54 0.71
C VAL A 130 -0.46 -12.38 0.02
N SER A 131 -0.26 -13.71 -0.07
CA SER A 131 -1.21 -14.67 -0.65
C SER A 131 -1.59 -14.40 -2.12
N PHE A 132 -0.66 -13.90 -2.94
CA PHE A 132 -0.80 -13.88 -4.39
C PHE A 132 0.56 -13.99 -5.09
N ASP A 133 0.53 -14.35 -6.36
CA ASP A 133 1.72 -14.65 -7.16
C ASP A 133 2.31 -13.39 -7.81
N ALA A 134 3.64 -13.33 -7.88
CA ALA A 134 4.33 -12.36 -8.71
C ALA A 134 4.38 -12.83 -10.18
N VAL A 135 4.51 -11.86 -11.07
CA VAL A 135 4.82 -12.08 -12.49
C VAL A 135 6.32 -11.90 -12.71
N SER A 136 6.90 -12.61 -13.69
CA SER A 136 8.31 -12.37 -14.06
C SER A 136 8.51 -10.93 -14.52
N MET A 137 9.63 -10.32 -14.09
CA MET A 137 10.04 -8.99 -14.54
C MET A 137 10.22 -8.91 -16.06
N ASP A 138 10.48 -10.02 -16.75
CA ASP A 138 10.55 -10.07 -18.22
C ASP A 138 9.22 -9.69 -18.90
N ASN A 139 8.10 -9.83 -18.19
CA ASN A 139 6.77 -9.47 -18.68
C ASN A 139 6.35 -8.05 -18.26
N TYR A 140 7.24 -7.26 -17.68
CA TYR A 140 6.93 -5.89 -17.26
C TYR A 140 6.64 -4.99 -18.46
N GLN A 141 5.46 -4.36 -18.48
CA GLN A 141 4.97 -3.55 -19.61
C GLN A 141 5.01 -2.04 -19.35
N GLN A 142 6.06 -1.54 -18.70
CA GLN A 142 6.24 -0.10 -18.41
C GLN A 142 5.07 0.52 -17.62
N GLU A 143 4.42 -0.27 -16.79
CA GLU A 143 3.36 0.18 -15.91
C GLU A 143 3.86 1.19 -14.86
N SER A 144 2.93 1.94 -14.27
CA SER A 144 3.25 2.89 -13.21
C SER A 144 3.69 2.18 -11.92
N VAL A 145 4.99 2.12 -11.66
CA VAL A 145 5.56 1.53 -10.43
C VAL A 145 5.32 2.42 -9.22
N LEU A 146 4.75 1.87 -8.16
CA LEU A 146 4.39 2.56 -6.93
C LEU A 146 5.39 2.28 -5.80
N LYS A 147 5.99 1.09 -5.78
CA LYS A 147 7.04 0.70 -4.84
C LYS A 147 8.06 -0.19 -5.54
N ILE A 148 9.34 0.01 -5.25
CA ILE A 148 10.41 -0.91 -5.63
C ILE A 148 10.97 -1.53 -4.34
N THR A 149 11.16 -2.84 -4.33
CA THR A 149 11.80 -3.53 -3.21
C THR A 149 13.03 -4.27 -3.71
N ILE A 150 14.16 -4.08 -3.03
CA ILE A 150 15.38 -4.85 -3.24
C ILE A 150 15.58 -5.69 -2.00
N VAL A 151 15.69 -7.01 -2.17
CA VAL A 151 16.02 -7.92 -1.06
C VAL A 151 17.47 -8.35 -1.17
N SER A 152 18.31 -7.81 -0.30
CA SER A 152 19.75 -8.03 -0.31
C SER A 152 20.31 -8.13 1.10
N LYS A 153 21.28 -9.02 1.32
CA LYS A 153 22.08 -9.05 2.56
C LYS A 153 23.26 -8.07 2.53
N SER A 154 23.63 -7.59 1.36
CA SER A 154 24.67 -6.58 1.22
C SER A 154 24.04 -5.19 1.27
N GLU A 155 24.75 -4.24 1.88
CA GLU A 155 24.39 -2.83 1.81
C GLU A 155 24.34 -2.37 0.35
N ILE A 156 23.35 -1.55 0.03
CA ILE A 156 23.15 -0.97 -1.32
C ILE A 156 23.48 0.54 -1.33
N ASN A 157 24.39 0.98 -0.47
CA ASN A 157 24.67 2.39 -0.22
C ASN A 157 25.09 3.17 -1.49
N SER A 158 25.89 2.57 -2.36
CA SER A 158 26.26 3.17 -3.65
C SER A 158 25.04 3.35 -4.56
N THR A 159 24.17 2.34 -4.66
CA THR A 159 22.89 2.43 -5.36
C THR A 159 22.04 3.55 -4.77
N ILE A 160 21.88 3.62 -3.45
CA ILE A 160 21.12 4.68 -2.78
C ILE A 160 21.63 6.07 -3.14
N GLN A 161 22.96 6.28 -3.14
CA GLN A 161 23.56 7.56 -3.54
C GLN A 161 23.27 7.91 -5.00
N GLN A 162 23.33 6.93 -5.90
CA GLN A 162 22.99 7.11 -7.31
C GLN A 162 21.50 7.42 -7.52
N LEU A 163 20.60 6.75 -6.79
CA LEU A 163 19.17 7.05 -6.88
C LEU A 163 18.86 8.48 -6.43
N LYS A 164 19.51 8.94 -5.35
CA LYS A 164 19.36 10.31 -4.85
C LYS A 164 19.91 11.36 -5.81
N SER A 165 20.91 11.02 -6.66
CA SER A 165 21.37 11.94 -7.72
C SER A 165 20.46 11.96 -8.94
N ILE A 166 19.65 10.91 -9.16
CA ILE A 166 18.64 10.85 -10.21
C ILE A 166 17.38 11.64 -9.81
N SER A 167 16.94 11.52 -8.56
CA SER A 167 15.75 12.20 -8.06
C SER A 167 15.76 12.40 -6.55
N GLU A 168 15.43 13.61 -6.11
CA GLU A 168 15.16 13.92 -4.70
C GLU A 168 13.73 13.53 -4.28
N GLU A 169 12.87 13.11 -5.22
CA GLU A 169 11.47 12.76 -4.96
C GLU A 169 11.26 11.32 -4.49
N ILE A 170 12.28 10.71 -3.88
CA ILE A 170 12.20 9.34 -3.36
C ILE A 170 12.43 9.30 -1.86
N GLU A 171 11.79 8.34 -1.23
CA GLU A 171 12.07 7.90 0.13
C GLU A 171 12.58 6.46 0.05
N ILE A 172 13.57 6.14 0.88
CA ILE A 172 14.14 4.81 0.99
C ILE A 172 14.07 4.39 2.45
N THR A 173 13.35 3.29 2.72
CA THR A 173 13.21 2.70 4.04
C THR A 173 13.83 1.30 4.05
N THR A 174 14.35 0.89 5.20
CA THR A 174 14.90 -0.46 5.38
C THR A 174 14.09 -1.23 6.40
N SER A 175 13.69 -2.44 6.04
CA SER A 175 12.99 -3.39 6.91
C SER A 175 13.87 -4.62 7.13
N ASN A 176 14.05 -5.03 8.39
CA ASN A 176 14.83 -6.20 8.81
C ASN A 176 16.23 -6.30 8.16
N ASP A 177 16.92 -5.16 8.02
CA ASP A 177 18.28 -4.97 7.46
C ASP A 177 18.52 -5.53 6.05
N SER A 178 17.49 -6.03 5.38
CA SER A 178 17.63 -6.77 4.12
C SER A 178 16.59 -6.42 3.06
N TYR A 179 15.51 -5.74 3.44
CA TYR A 179 14.51 -5.23 2.51
C TYR A 179 14.68 -3.73 2.40
N PHE A 180 15.13 -3.28 1.24
CA PHE A 180 15.22 -1.87 0.91
C PHE A 180 14.00 -1.50 0.07
N GLU A 181 13.12 -0.70 0.64
CA GLU A 181 11.90 -0.23 -0.02
C GLU A 181 12.11 1.19 -0.53
N ILE A 182 11.84 1.40 -1.80
CA ILE A 182 11.98 2.68 -2.49
C ILE A 182 10.59 3.08 -2.97
N GLN A 183 10.20 4.31 -2.68
CA GLN A 183 8.88 4.86 -2.97
C GLN A 183 8.98 6.37 -3.21
N SER A 184 7.91 7.02 -3.66
CA SER A 184 7.88 8.48 -3.76
C SER A 184 7.95 9.11 -2.36
N ASN A 185 8.68 10.21 -2.17
CA ASN A 185 8.70 10.93 -0.87
C ASN A 185 7.34 11.56 -0.49
N LYS A 186 6.33 11.46 -1.36
CA LYS A 186 4.94 11.85 -1.13
C LYS A 186 4.13 10.74 -0.45
N THR A 187 4.71 9.56 -0.24
CA THR A 187 4.04 8.41 0.38
C THR A 187 4.24 8.40 1.88
N ASN A 188 3.15 8.35 2.64
CA ASN A 188 3.20 8.22 4.09
C ASN A 188 1.82 7.79 4.62
N LYS A 189 1.76 6.72 5.43
CA LYS A 189 0.51 6.18 5.98
C LYS A 189 -0.30 7.24 6.74
N PHE A 190 0.35 8.07 7.58
CA PHE A 190 -0.32 9.11 8.37
C PHE A 190 -0.95 10.19 7.47
N TRP A 191 -0.19 10.70 6.49
CA TRP A 191 -0.72 11.72 5.58
C TRP A 191 -1.87 11.20 4.72
N GLN A 192 -1.81 9.94 4.28
CA GLN A 192 -2.93 9.35 3.53
C GLN A 192 -4.14 9.08 4.40
N ALA A 193 -3.98 8.63 5.64
CA ALA A 193 -5.08 8.49 6.58
C ALA A 193 -5.78 9.84 6.80
N LYS A 194 -5.00 10.91 7.02
CA LYS A 194 -5.53 12.29 7.13
C LYS A 194 -6.30 12.72 5.88
N ASN A 195 -5.80 12.40 4.69
CA ASN A 195 -6.47 12.71 3.43
C ASN A 195 -7.82 12.00 3.29
N CYS A 196 -7.94 10.75 3.75
CA CYS A 196 -9.23 10.06 3.79
C CYS A 196 -10.25 10.81 4.66
N LEU A 197 -9.83 11.35 5.82
CA LEU A 197 -10.71 12.16 6.69
C LEU A 197 -11.22 13.41 5.96
N LEU A 198 -10.33 14.13 5.26
CA LEU A 198 -10.67 15.38 4.57
C LEU A 198 -11.67 15.16 3.44
N ILE A 199 -11.52 14.06 2.68
CA ILE A 199 -12.46 13.73 1.59
C ILE A 199 -13.88 13.56 2.13
N GLN A 200 -14.05 12.95 3.31
CA GLN A 200 -15.37 12.80 3.93
C GLN A 200 -15.98 14.15 4.33
N MET A 201 -15.17 15.05 4.87
CA MET A 201 -15.62 16.40 5.25
C MET A 201 -16.04 17.23 4.03
N PHE A 202 -15.30 17.16 2.93
CA PHE A 202 -15.63 17.92 1.72
C PHE A 202 -16.79 17.32 0.91
N GLY A 203 -16.90 15.98 0.85
CA GLY A 203 -18.04 15.31 0.23
C GLY A 203 -19.36 15.69 0.91
N PHE A 204 -19.36 15.85 2.24
CA PHE A 204 -20.50 16.38 2.98
C PHE A 204 -20.86 17.80 2.55
N PHE A 205 -19.88 18.69 2.41
CA PHE A 205 -20.11 20.08 2.02
C PHE A 205 -20.75 20.19 0.62
N LEU A 206 -20.30 19.38 -0.34
CA LEU A 206 -20.89 19.33 -1.69
C LEU A 206 -22.33 18.77 -1.70
N LEU A 207 -22.61 17.73 -0.91
CA LEU A 207 -23.95 17.15 -0.81
C LEU A 207 -24.94 18.15 -0.19
N VAL A 208 -24.52 18.90 0.82
CA VAL A 208 -25.33 19.98 1.42
C VAL A 208 -25.64 21.04 0.37
N ILE A 209 -24.66 21.49 -0.41
CA ILE A 209 -24.88 22.48 -1.47
C ILE A 209 -25.85 21.95 -2.53
N GLN A 210 -25.69 20.71 -3.01
CA GLN A 210 -26.61 20.11 -4.00
C GLN A 210 -28.04 19.96 -3.45
N THR A 211 -28.19 19.54 -2.20
CA THR A 211 -29.51 19.39 -1.56
C THR A 211 -30.17 20.74 -1.32
N MET A 212 -29.40 21.78 -1.02
CA MET A 212 -29.93 23.14 -0.92
C MET A 212 -30.36 23.66 -2.29
N ILE A 213 -29.58 23.45 -3.35
CA ILE A 213 -29.91 23.90 -4.71
C ILE A 213 -31.14 23.20 -5.29
N LEU A 214 -31.35 21.91 -4.99
CA LEU A 214 -32.49 21.13 -5.51
C LEU A 214 -33.82 21.39 -4.77
N ASN A 215 -33.80 22.12 -3.65
CA ASN A 215 -34.98 22.48 -2.87
C ASN A 215 -35.39 23.96 -3.03
N PHE A 216 -34.80 24.68 -4.00
CA PHE A 216 -35.23 25.99 -4.50
C PHE A 216 -35.71 25.88 -5.94
#